data_AF-A0AAP0CA70-F1
#
_entry.id   AF-A0AAP0CA70-F1
#
_cell.length_a   1.000
_cell.length_b   1.000
_cell.length_c   1.000
_cell.angle_alpha   90.00
_cell.angle_beta   90.00
_cell.angle_gamma   90.00
#
_symmetry.space_group_name_H-M   'P 1'
#
loop_
_entity.id
_entity.type
_entity.pdbx_description
1 polymer ?
#
loop_
_entity_poly.entity_id
_entity_poly.type
_entity_poly.pdbx_seq_one_letter_code
_entity_poly.pdbx_strand_id
1 'polypeptide(L)'
;MWLFYLISLPLTMGMVVLTLRYFAGPHIPRYVLFAVGYTWFCSLSFIILVPADIWAAMSGQDRGGISFFWSWSYWSTFLLTWAVVPILQGFEDAGDFTVTDRLKTSLHVNLMFYVIVGSVALFGLILLILLHNNWSGGIIGFAMACSNTFGLMTGVFLLGFGLSEIPKGIWVNADYMTRQKVLSHKVARAALKLDDAHQNLSNAIVVAQATSKQMSKRDPLRPYMDIIDKMLMNMLNEDPSFKPQGGRLGENDMDYDTDVKSMATLRRQLRRAKGEYYRCKSEYMNFVMEALELEDTLKSYEHRDATGWKYISSFRPERPGKIGSYLDTVELVWRCIIRKQLKKLSAIILGCLTAAILLAEATILPSGVDFSLFSILINAVQTNGVLVQVVGFIPLMYMCVCTYYSLFKIGRLTFYSLTPSQTSSVSLLMICSQVALYAPPISYNFLNLIRLPPDATTVFERITVAVPHEKYMSLFIFFFVAKGADEIEACYVSFE
;
A
#
# COMPACT_ATOMS: atom_id res chain seq x y z
N MET A 1 -25.08 -1.30 18.73
CA MET A 1 -23.85 -2.11 18.78
C MET A 1 -23.79 -3.12 17.64
N TRP A 2 -24.51 -4.26 17.69
CA TRP A 2 -24.32 -5.37 16.74
C TRP A 2 -24.66 -5.08 15.28
N LEU A 3 -25.64 -4.21 15.00
CA LEU A 3 -26.06 -3.92 13.62
C LEU A 3 -24.93 -3.37 12.76
N PHE A 4 -24.13 -2.44 13.29
CA PHE A 4 -22.99 -1.88 12.56
C PHE A 4 -21.91 -2.93 12.31
N TYR A 5 -21.60 -3.79 13.27
CA TYR A 5 -20.65 -4.88 13.09
C TYR A 5 -21.13 -5.93 12.09
N LEU A 6 -22.42 -6.30 12.15
CA LEU A 6 -23.04 -7.25 11.23
C LEU A 6 -22.98 -6.76 9.77
N ILE A 7 -22.96 -5.46 9.54
CA ILE A 7 -22.87 -4.88 8.18
C ILE A 7 -21.42 -4.61 7.79
N SER A 8 -20.63 -4.01 8.69
CA SER A 8 -19.26 -3.55 8.40
C SER A 8 -18.25 -4.69 8.24
N LEU A 9 -18.40 -5.81 8.96
CA LEU A 9 -17.49 -6.97 8.81
C LEU A 9 -17.65 -7.69 7.46
N PRO A 10 -18.87 -8.02 6.99
CA PRO A 10 -19.04 -8.55 5.63
C PRO A 10 -18.61 -7.55 4.55
N LEU A 11 -18.85 -6.25 4.77
CA LEU A 11 -18.46 -5.21 3.81
C LEU A 11 -16.93 -5.08 3.71
N THR A 12 -16.21 -5.13 4.84
CA THR A 12 -14.74 -5.16 4.82
C THR A 12 -14.19 -6.43 4.20
N MET A 13 -14.78 -7.59 4.49
CA MET A 13 -14.41 -8.83 3.83
C MET A 13 -14.63 -8.75 2.31
N GLY A 14 -15.79 -8.22 1.88
CA GLY A 14 -16.08 -8.00 0.46
C GLY A 14 -15.07 -7.06 -0.21
N MET A 15 -14.75 -5.94 0.44
CA MET A 15 -13.74 -4.98 -0.04
C MET A 15 -12.34 -5.62 -0.15
N VAL A 16 -11.93 -6.42 0.84
CA VAL A 16 -10.65 -7.16 0.81
C VAL A 16 -10.62 -8.17 -0.34
N VAL A 17 -11.70 -8.92 -0.54
CA VAL A 17 -11.78 -9.90 -1.64
C VAL A 17 -11.75 -9.21 -3.00
N LEU A 18 -12.48 -8.10 -3.16
CA LEU A 18 -12.51 -7.33 -4.41
C LEU A 18 -11.14 -6.70 -4.72
N THR A 19 -10.50 -6.08 -3.72
CA THR A 19 -9.16 -5.50 -3.89
C THR A 19 -8.12 -6.56 -4.21
N LEU A 20 -8.16 -7.71 -3.55
CA LEU A 20 -7.28 -8.83 -3.89
C LEU A 20 -7.51 -9.33 -5.31
N ARG A 21 -8.75 -9.52 -5.73
CA ARG A 21 -9.06 -9.96 -7.11
C ARG A 21 -8.60 -8.95 -8.15
N TYR A 22 -8.68 -7.65 -7.84
CA TYR A 22 -8.27 -6.60 -8.76
C TYR A 22 -6.74 -6.52 -8.92
N PHE A 23 -5.97 -6.69 -7.83
CA PHE A 23 -4.51 -6.51 -7.86
C PHE A 23 -3.71 -7.81 -8.03
N ALA A 24 -4.24 -8.95 -7.60
CA ALA A 24 -3.53 -10.23 -7.65
C ALA A 24 -3.17 -10.63 -9.09
N GLY A 25 -1.93 -11.04 -9.30
CA GLY A 25 -1.49 -11.67 -10.54
C GLY A 25 -2.15 -13.05 -10.78
N PRO A 26 -2.23 -13.50 -12.04
CA PRO A 26 -2.92 -14.74 -12.40
C PRO A 26 -2.27 -16.01 -11.82
N HIS A 27 -0.99 -15.96 -11.48
CA HIS A 27 -0.22 -17.11 -10.98
C HIS A 27 0.02 -17.10 -9.46
N ILE A 28 -0.67 -16.23 -8.70
CA ILE A 28 -0.51 -16.19 -7.24
C ILE A 28 -1.11 -17.47 -6.62
N PRO A 29 -0.37 -18.18 -5.76
CA PRO A 29 -0.90 -19.36 -5.10
C PRO A 29 -1.96 -19.01 -4.05
N ARG A 30 -2.95 -19.89 -3.89
CA ARG A 30 -4.12 -19.66 -3.01
C ARG A 30 -3.76 -19.40 -1.54
N TYR A 31 -2.68 -20.01 -1.03
CA TYR A 31 -2.25 -19.80 0.35
C TYR A 31 -1.72 -18.37 0.59
N VAL A 32 -1.10 -17.73 -0.41
CA VAL A 32 -0.70 -16.31 -0.33
C VAL A 32 -1.93 -15.43 -0.31
N LEU A 33 -2.90 -15.69 -1.20
CA LEU A 33 -4.16 -14.93 -1.23
C LEU A 33 -4.92 -15.04 0.10
N PHE A 34 -4.96 -16.23 0.71
CA PHE A 34 -5.58 -16.43 2.01
C PHE A 34 -4.83 -15.69 3.12
N ALA A 35 -3.50 -15.81 3.18
CA ALA A 35 -2.69 -15.12 4.19
C ALA A 35 -2.83 -13.60 4.09
N VAL A 36 -2.75 -13.04 2.88
CA VAL A 36 -2.91 -11.59 2.65
C VAL A 36 -4.33 -11.15 2.98
N GLY A 37 -5.34 -11.87 2.49
CA GLY A 37 -6.75 -11.53 2.72
C GLY A 37 -7.13 -11.56 4.19
N TYR A 38 -6.69 -12.59 4.91
CA TYR A 38 -6.93 -12.67 6.34
C TYR A 38 -6.20 -11.56 7.12
N THR A 39 -4.95 -11.26 6.76
CA THR A 39 -4.19 -10.18 7.40
C THR A 39 -4.82 -8.81 7.15
N TRP A 40 -5.23 -8.50 5.91
CA TRP A 40 -5.93 -7.25 5.60
C TRP A 40 -7.29 -7.16 6.27
N PHE A 41 -8.03 -8.27 6.37
CA PHE A 41 -9.27 -8.32 7.13
C PHE A 41 -9.01 -7.99 8.61
N CYS A 42 -8.01 -8.62 9.23
CA CYS A 42 -7.64 -8.35 10.61
C CYS A 42 -7.19 -6.90 10.79
N SER A 43 -6.37 -6.33 9.91
CA SER A 43 -5.90 -4.95 10.02
C SER A 43 -7.01 -3.93 9.80
N LEU A 44 -7.89 -4.13 8.80
CA LEU A 44 -9.01 -3.22 8.54
C LEU A 44 -10.11 -3.32 9.61
N SER A 45 -10.18 -4.44 10.34
CA SER A 45 -11.09 -4.57 11.49
C SER A 45 -10.81 -3.54 12.59
N PHE A 46 -9.55 -3.06 12.73
CA PHE A 46 -9.19 -2.01 13.69
C PHE A 46 -10.02 -0.73 13.41
N ILE A 47 -10.20 -0.38 12.14
CA ILE A 47 -10.91 0.83 11.74
C ILE A 47 -12.40 0.75 12.09
N ILE A 48 -12.96 -0.46 12.16
CA ILE A 48 -14.34 -0.72 12.60
C ILE A 48 -14.42 -0.77 14.14
N LEU A 49 -13.44 -1.40 14.78
CA LEU A 49 -13.43 -1.62 16.22
C LEU A 49 -13.28 -0.30 17.00
N VAL A 50 -12.45 0.63 16.53
CA VAL A 50 -12.17 1.89 17.23
C VAL A 50 -13.43 2.75 17.46
N PRO A 51 -14.25 3.10 16.46
CA PRO A 51 -15.45 3.90 16.68
C PRO A 51 -16.47 3.22 17.60
N ALA A 52 -16.50 1.89 17.59
CA ALA A 52 -17.40 1.12 18.43
C ALA A 52 -16.90 0.96 19.87
N ASP A 53 -15.57 0.90 20.07
CA ASP A 53 -14.94 0.96 21.39
C ASP A 53 -15.13 2.33 22.04
N ILE A 54 -15.01 3.42 21.26
CA ILE A 54 -15.35 4.79 21.72
C ILE A 54 -16.78 4.84 22.25
N TRP A 55 -17.74 4.35 21.47
CA TRP A 55 -19.14 4.31 21.86
C TRP A 55 -19.38 3.46 23.13
N ALA A 56 -18.73 2.30 23.24
CA ALA A 56 -18.84 1.42 24.40
C ALA A 56 -18.22 2.03 25.66
N ALA A 57 -17.09 2.73 25.52
CA ALA A 57 -16.43 3.44 26.59
C ALA A 57 -17.31 4.56 27.15
N MET A 58 -17.96 5.34 26.28
CA MET A 58 -18.86 6.44 26.67
C MET A 58 -20.20 5.97 27.25
N SER A 59 -20.73 4.84 26.80
CA SER A 59 -22.07 4.36 27.20
C SER A 59 -22.07 3.43 28.41
N GLY A 60 -20.89 3.07 28.94
CA GLY A 60 -20.77 2.12 30.06
C GLY A 60 -21.29 0.71 29.74
N GLN A 61 -21.39 0.35 28.46
CA GLN A 61 -21.96 -0.93 28.01
C GLN A 61 -20.97 -2.10 28.20
N ASP A 62 -21.48 -3.33 28.27
CA ASP A 62 -20.66 -4.53 28.40
C ASP A 62 -19.57 -4.61 27.31
N ARG A 63 -18.31 -4.73 27.76
CA ARG A 63 -17.10 -4.68 26.94
C ARG A 63 -16.58 -6.06 26.55
N GLY A 64 -17.21 -7.14 26.99
CA GLY A 64 -16.73 -8.51 26.77
C GLY A 64 -16.56 -8.87 25.29
N GLY A 65 -17.58 -8.60 24.47
CA GLY A 65 -17.53 -8.87 23.03
C GLY A 65 -16.47 -8.05 22.29
N ILE A 66 -16.37 -6.75 22.60
CA ILE A 66 -15.39 -5.83 21.99
C ILE A 66 -13.96 -6.23 22.40
N SER A 67 -13.76 -6.63 23.65
CA SER A 67 -12.46 -7.11 24.14
C SER A 67 -12.02 -8.41 23.46
N PHE A 68 -12.93 -9.35 23.21
CA PHE A 68 -12.62 -10.55 22.44
C PHE A 68 -12.17 -10.20 21.01
N PHE A 69 -12.92 -9.35 20.30
CA PHE A 69 -12.55 -8.97 18.93
C PHE A 69 -11.23 -8.20 18.87
N TRP A 70 -10.99 -7.30 19.83
CA TRP A 70 -9.71 -6.60 19.94
C TRP A 70 -8.53 -7.56 20.14
N SER A 71 -8.64 -8.47 21.12
CA SER A 71 -7.61 -9.48 21.38
C SER A 71 -7.36 -10.35 20.14
N TRP A 72 -8.44 -10.84 19.53
CA TRP A 72 -8.35 -11.66 18.33
C TRP A 72 -7.66 -10.94 17.17
N SER A 73 -8.11 -9.74 16.82
CA SER A 73 -7.53 -8.95 15.73
C SER A 73 -6.09 -8.53 16.03
N TYR A 74 -5.77 -8.17 17.27
CA TYR A 74 -4.41 -7.78 17.67
C TYR A 74 -3.43 -8.94 17.55
N TRP A 75 -3.71 -10.07 18.22
CA TRP A 75 -2.81 -11.22 18.21
C TRP A 75 -2.70 -11.86 16.83
N SER A 76 -3.79 -11.88 16.06
CA SER A 76 -3.76 -12.35 14.67
C SER A 76 -2.86 -11.46 13.81
N THR A 77 -3.06 -10.13 13.84
CA THR A 77 -2.23 -9.19 13.09
C THR A 77 -0.77 -9.27 13.52
N PHE A 78 -0.49 -9.41 14.82
CA PHE A 78 0.87 -9.56 15.34
C PHE A 78 1.55 -10.82 14.79
N LEU A 79 0.93 -11.99 14.93
CA LEU A 79 1.48 -13.27 14.46
C LEU A 79 1.63 -13.30 12.94
N LEU A 80 0.67 -12.74 12.21
CA LEU A 80 0.73 -12.67 10.74
C LEU A 80 1.88 -11.78 10.29
N THR A 81 2.04 -10.59 10.90
CA THR A 81 3.03 -9.60 10.48
C THR A 81 4.46 -10.01 10.84
N TRP A 82 4.68 -10.61 12.01
CA TRP A 82 6.02 -10.93 12.52
C TRP A 82 6.47 -12.36 12.28
N ALA A 83 5.58 -13.29 11.92
CA ALA A 83 5.99 -14.67 11.65
C ALA A 83 5.55 -15.14 10.26
N VAL A 84 4.24 -15.15 9.99
CA VAL A 84 3.71 -15.82 8.79
C VAL A 84 4.09 -15.09 7.50
N VAL A 85 3.84 -13.78 7.43
CA VAL A 85 4.07 -12.98 6.22
C VAL A 85 5.54 -12.93 5.83
N PRO A 86 6.51 -12.65 6.73
CA PRO A 86 7.94 -12.66 6.39
C PRO A 86 8.43 -14.03 5.90
N ILE A 87 7.98 -15.13 6.51
CA ILE A 87 8.32 -16.48 6.06
C ILE A 87 7.73 -16.76 4.68
N LEU A 88 6.49 -16.31 4.41
CA LEU A 88 5.90 -16.44 3.08
C LEU A 88 6.61 -15.58 2.03
N GLN A 89 7.08 -14.38 2.40
CA GLN A 89 7.84 -13.51 1.50
C GLN A 89 9.14 -14.18 1.07
N GLY A 90 9.94 -14.68 2.02
CA GLY A 90 11.19 -15.40 1.73
C GLY A 90 10.94 -16.70 0.96
N PHE A 91 9.83 -17.39 1.25
CA PHE A 91 9.47 -18.64 0.56
C PHE A 91 9.12 -18.39 -0.91
N GLU A 92 8.32 -17.37 -1.19
CA GLU A 92 7.90 -17.00 -2.56
C GLU A 92 9.04 -16.41 -3.38
N ASP A 93 9.97 -15.72 -2.72
CA ASP A 93 11.16 -15.17 -3.36
C ASP A 93 12.26 -16.21 -3.59
N ALA A 94 12.22 -17.36 -2.88
CA ALA A 94 13.24 -18.41 -3.01
C ALA A 94 13.29 -19.06 -4.41
N GLY A 95 14.53 -19.23 -4.90
CA GLY A 95 14.88 -19.87 -6.16
C GLY A 95 14.70 -21.38 -6.19
N ASP A 96 14.69 -22.01 -5.01
CA ASP A 96 14.95 -23.43 -4.81
C ASP A 96 13.89 -24.33 -5.45
N PHE A 97 14.29 -25.56 -5.76
CA PHE A 97 13.48 -26.51 -6.53
C PHE A 97 12.52 -27.33 -5.65
N THR A 98 12.84 -27.52 -4.36
CA THR A 98 12.02 -28.27 -3.41
C THR A 98 11.32 -27.34 -2.41
N VAL A 99 10.17 -27.76 -1.88
CA VAL A 99 9.43 -26.98 -0.87
C VAL A 99 10.21 -26.88 0.44
N THR A 100 10.91 -27.94 0.82
CA THR A 100 11.73 -27.99 2.04
C THR A 100 12.90 -27.01 1.97
N ASP A 101 13.59 -26.94 0.84
CA ASP A 101 14.71 -26.03 0.67
C ASP A 101 14.24 -24.58 0.64
N ARG A 102 13.14 -24.28 -0.07
CA ARG A 102 12.54 -22.93 -0.06
C ARG A 102 12.17 -22.48 1.35
N LEU A 103 11.60 -23.37 2.18
CA LEU A 103 11.24 -23.05 3.56
C LEU A 103 12.49 -22.82 4.42
N LYS A 104 13.52 -23.67 4.28
CA LYS A 104 14.80 -23.52 4.99
C LYS A 104 15.49 -22.21 4.61
N THR A 105 15.55 -21.88 3.32
CA THR A 105 16.09 -20.61 2.81
C THR A 105 15.33 -19.42 3.40
N SER A 106 13.99 -19.47 3.37
CA SER A 106 13.14 -18.41 3.93
C SER A 106 13.38 -18.20 5.43
N LEU A 107 13.38 -19.28 6.20
CA LEU A 107 13.64 -19.23 7.64
C LEU A 107 15.04 -18.68 7.94
N HIS A 108 16.05 -19.08 7.17
CA HIS A 108 17.42 -18.60 7.35
C HIS A 108 17.54 -17.10 7.09
N VAL A 109 16.95 -16.60 5.99
CA VAL A 109 16.96 -15.16 5.65
C VAL A 109 16.22 -14.35 6.71
N ASN A 110 15.06 -14.83 7.15
CA ASN A 110 14.26 -14.14 8.18
C ASN A 110 14.97 -14.16 9.55
N LEU A 111 15.58 -15.28 9.93
CA LEU A 111 16.37 -15.39 11.15
C LEU A 111 17.59 -14.46 11.11
N MET A 112 18.29 -14.38 9.98
CA MET A 112 19.41 -13.46 9.80
C MET A 112 18.96 -12.00 9.96
N PHE A 113 17.81 -11.63 9.39
CA PHE A 113 17.22 -10.31 9.58
C PHE A 113 16.97 -10.01 11.07
N TYR A 114 16.35 -10.93 11.81
CA TYR A 114 16.12 -10.74 13.26
C TYR A 114 17.40 -10.71 14.08
N VAL A 115 18.42 -11.49 13.71
CA VAL A 115 19.73 -11.45 14.39
C VAL A 115 20.41 -10.10 14.17
N ILE A 116 20.33 -9.53 12.96
CA ILE A 116 20.87 -8.19 12.68
C ILE A 116 20.11 -7.11 13.45
N VAL A 117 18.77 -7.12 13.40
CA VAL A 117 17.96 -6.14 14.14
C VAL A 117 18.17 -6.29 15.65
N GLY A 118 18.25 -7.52 16.14
CA GLY A 118 18.50 -7.85 17.54
C GLY A 118 19.88 -7.43 18.01
N SER A 119 20.92 -7.56 17.18
CA SER A 119 22.28 -7.12 17.53
C SER A 119 22.41 -5.60 17.58
N VAL A 120 21.76 -4.88 16.65
CA VAL A 120 21.67 -3.41 16.68
C VAL A 120 20.91 -2.94 17.92
N ALA A 121 19.78 -3.59 18.25
CA ALA A 121 19.01 -3.28 19.45
C ALA A 121 19.82 -3.55 20.74
N LEU A 122 20.57 -4.65 20.79
CA LEU A 122 21.43 -4.99 21.92
C LEU A 122 22.57 -3.97 22.07
N PHE A 123 23.20 -3.55 20.97
CA PHE A 123 24.23 -2.52 21.00
C PHE A 123 23.67 -1.18 21.51
N GLY A 124 22.47 -0.78 21.04
CA GLY A 124 21.77 0.40 21.54
C GLY A 124 21.46 0.32 23.04
N LEU A 125 21.07 -0.86 23.53
CA LEU A 125 20.83 -1.10 24.96
C LEU A 125 22.12 -0.97 25.79
N ILE A 126 23.21 -1.58 25.34
CA ILE A 126 24.51 -1.50 26.02
C ILE A 126 24.98 -0.03 26.07
N LEU A 127 24.87 0.70 24.96
CA LEU A 127 25.23 2.11 24.87
C LEU A 127 24.40 2.95 25.87
N LEU A 128 23.09 2.69 25.98
CA LEU A 128 22.22 3.39 26.92
C LEU A 128 22.63 3.15 28.37
N ILE A 129 22.90 1.89 28.74
CA ILE A 129 23.36 1.53 30.10
C ILE A 129 24.69 2.22 30.43
N LEU A 130 25.61 2.32 29.46
CA LEU A 130 26.91 2.98 29.65
C LEU A 130 26.81 4.50 29.77
N LEU A 131 25.86 5.13 29.06
CA LEU A 131 25.70 6.60 29.02
C LEU A 131 24.88 7.17 30.17
N HIS A 132 24.13 6.37 30.94
CA HIS A 132 23.21 6.90 31.95
C HIS A 132 23.32 6.21 33.32
N ASN A 133 23.88 6.93 34.30
CA ASN A 133 24.20 6.42 35.64
C ASN A 133 23.02 6.45 36.65
N ASN A 134 21.82 6.93 36.25
CA ASN A 134 20.71 7.21 37.19
C ASN A 134 19.30 6.89 36.67
N TRP A 135 19.17 5.90 35.76
CA TRP A 135 17.87 5.55 35.18
C TRP A 135 17.00 4.73 36.16
N SER A 136 15.84 5.26 36.56
CA SER A 136 14.88 4.60 37.48
C SER A 136 13.73 3.85 36.79
N GLY A 137 13.55 4.04 35.48
CA GLY A 137 12.56 3.31 34.67
C GLY A 137 13.02 1.90 34.26
N GLY A 138 12.09 0.94 34.19
CA GLY A 138 12.39 -0.41 33.72
C GLY A 138 12.78 -0.45 32.23
N ILE A 139 13.78 -1.27 31.88
CA ILE A 139 14.26 -1.48 30.51
C ILE A 139 13.12 -1.85 29.55
N ILE A 140 12.17 -2.64 30.03
CA ILE A 140 10.98 -3.06 29.29
C ILE A 140 10.10 -1.86 28.92
N GLY A 141 9.88 -0.93 29.87
CA GLY A 141 9.09 0.27 29.64
C GLY A 141 9.75 1.22 28.64
N PHE A 142 11.09 1.35 28.69
CA PHE A 142 11.84 2.12 27.71
C PHE A 142 11.78 1.49 26.30
N ALA A 143 11.97 0.18 26.18
CA ALA A 143 11.89 -0.52 24.90
C ALA A 143 10.50 -0.41 24.26
N MET A 144 9.43 -0.52 25.07
CA MET A 144 8.06 -0.27 24.62
C MET A 144 7.88 1.19 24.16
N ALA A 145 8.42 2.15 24.91
CA ALA A 145 8.36 3.56 24.55
C ALA A 145 9.05 3.85 23.21
N CYS A 146 10.28 3.37 23.02
CA CYS A 146 11.02 3.52 21.77
C CYS A 146 10.27 2.89 20.58
N SER A 147 9.79 1.65 20.73
CA SER A 147 9.03 0.95 19.69
C SER A 147 7.79 1.75 19.28
N ASN A 148 7.04 2.28 20.24
CA ASN A 148 5.84 3.06 19.98
C ASN A 148 6.17 4.42 19.35
N THR A 149 7.21 5.12 19.82
CA THR A 149 7.63 6.39 19.23
C THR A 149 8.08 6.25 17.78
N PHE A 150 8.77 5.17 17.41
CA PHE A 150 9.16 4.93 16.02
C PHE A 150 7.93 4.73 15.12
N GLY A 151 6.98 3.89 15.52
CA GLY A 151 5.75 3.65 14.76
C GLY A 151 4.86 4.89 14.63
N LEU A 152 4.77 5.70 15.69
CA LEU A 152 4.03 6.96 15.65
C LEU A 152 4.74 8.01 14.80
N MET A 153 6.06 8.19 14.96
CA MET A 153 6.83 9.18 14.20
C MET A 153 6.78 8.87 12.69
N THR A 154 7.01 7.62 12.31
CA THR A 154 6.87 7.20 10.90
C THR A 154 5.43 7.34 10.40
N GLY A 155 4.44 6.93 11.20
CA GLY A 155 3.03 7.11 10.89
C GLY A 155 2.64 8.57 10.67
N VAL A 156 3.18 9.49 11.46
CA VAL A 156 2.98 10.93 11.36
C VAL A 156 3.55 11.49 10.05
N PHE A 157 4.77 11.12 9.67
CA PHE A 157 5.33 11.56 8.38
C PHE A 157 4.51 11.07 7.19
N LEU A 158 4.11 9.80 7.22
CA LEU A 158 3.29 9.21 6.18
C LEU A 158 1.89 9.85 6.14
N LEU A 159 1.27 10.09 7.28
CA LEU A 159 -0.02 10.75 7.39
C LEU A 159 0.06 12.20 6.85
N GLY A 160 1.04 12.97 7.30
CA GLY A 160 1.23 14.38 6.90
C GLY A 160 1.40 14.55 5.39
N PHE A 161 2.21 13.70 4.76
CA PHE A 161 2.35 13.69 3.30
C PHE A 161 1.03 13.33 2.59
N GLY A 162 0.28 12.36 3.10
CA GLY A 162 -0.98 11.92 2.51
C GLY A 162 -2.09 12.96 2.63
N LEU A 163 -2.12 13.70 3.74
CA LEU A 163 -3.06 14.78 3.99
C LEU A 163 -2.90 15.94 3.00
N SER A 164 -1.66 16.28 2.62
CA SER A 164 -1.42 17.36 1.63
C SER A 164 -1.57 16.89 0.18
N GLU A 165 -1.01 15.72 -0.16
CA GLU A 165 -0.91 15.25 -1.55
C GLU A 165 -2.23 14.76 -2.13
N ILE A 166 -3.11 14.15 -1.34
CA ILE A 166 -4.40 13.63 -1.85
C ILE A 166 -5.30 14.77 -2.37
N PRO A 167 -5.67 15.79 -1.57
CA PRO A 167 -6.54 16.86 -2.06
C PRO A 167 -5.87 17.68 -3.17
N LYS A 168 -4.57 18.02 -3.04
CA LYS A 168 -3.79 18.71 -4.09
C LYS A 168 -3.78 17.90 -5.38
N GLY A 169 -3.50 16.61 -5.30
CA GLY A 169 -3.46 15.69 -6.44
C GLY A 169 -4.80 15.56 -7.14
N ILE A 170 -5.92 15.47 -6.40
CA ILE A 170 -7.27 15.42 -7.01
C ILE A 170 -7.59 16.75 -7.71
N TRP A 171 -7.24 17.88 -7.09
CA TRP A 171 -7.47 19.21 -7.67
C TRP A 171 -6.70 19.42 -8.97
N VAL A 172 -5.40 19.11 -8.99
CA VAL A 172 -4.55 19.21 -10.19
C VAL A 172 -5.04 18.25 -11.28
N ASN A 173 -5.42 17.01 -10.93
CA ASN A 173 -5.98 16.03 -11.87
C ASN A 173 -7.41 16.36 -12.35
N ALA A 174 -8.04 17.41 -11.83
CA ALA A 174 -9.30 17.94 -12.34
C ALA A 174 -9.09 18.91 -13.52
N ASP A 175 -7.89 19.47 -13.69
CA ASP A 175 -7.54 20.24 -14.88
C ASP A 175 -7.04 19.33 -16.01
N TYR A 176 -7.71 19.38 -17.15
CA TYR A 176 -7.41 18.50 -18.27
C TYR A 176 -6.07 18.82 -18.93
N MET A 177 -5.71 20.10 -19.06
CA MET A 177 -4.45 20.51 -19.69
C MET A 177 -3.24 20.04 -18.89
N THR A 178 -3.27 20.29 -17.57
CA THR A 178 -2.20 19.84 -16.68
C THR A 178 -2.16 18.31 -16.62
N ARG A 179 -3.31 17.63 -16.52
CA ARG A 179 -3.38 16.17 -16.52
C ARG A 179 -2.81 15.56 -17.81
N GLN A 180 -3.06 16.15 -18.98
CA GLN A 180 -2.51 15.66 -20.24
C GLN A 180 -0.98 15.73 -20.26
N LYS A 181 -0.38 16.84 -19.81
CA LYS A 181 1.08 17.00 -19.71
C LYS A 181 1.70 16.00 -18.74
N VAL A 182 1.09 15.81 -17.56
CA VAL A 182 1.56 14.84 -16.57
C VAL A 182 1.49 13.42 -17.13
N LEU A 183 0.43 13.10 -17.87
CA LEU A 183 0.21 11.76 -18.38
C LEU A 183 1.13 11.45 -19.58
N SER A 184 1.39 12.41 -20.47
CA SER A 184 2.37 12.23 -21.54
C SER A 184 3.78 11.97 -20.99
N HIS A 185 4.19 12.69 -19.94
CA HIS A 185 5.45 12.44 -19.23
C HIS A 185 5.48 11.03 -18.60
N LYS A 186 4.38 10.60 -17.95
CA LYS A 186 4.28 9.24 -17.40
C LYS A 186 4.38 8.16 -18.47
N VAL A 187 3.74 8.36 -19.63
CA VAL A 187 3.83 7.42 -20.77
C VAL A 187 5.29 7.31 -21.25
N ALA A 188 5.98 8.43 -21.44
CA ALA A 188 7.38 8.43 -21.86
C ALA A 188 8.28 7.69 -20.85
N ARG A 189 8.12 7.96 -19.55
CA ARG A 189 8.89 7.28 -18.49
C ARG A 189 8.56 5.80 -18.38
N ALA A 190 7.28 5.42 -18.53
CA ALA A 190 6.87 4.02 -18.52
C ALA A 190 7.40 3.26 -19.73
N ALA A 191 7.50 3.91 -20.90
CA ALA A 191 8.12 3.33 -22.09
C ALA A 191 9.61 3.02 -21.86
N LEU A 192 10.36 3.96 -21.27
CA LEU A 192 11.77 3.74 -20.92
C LEU A 192 11.95 2.57 -19.94
N LYS A 193 11.12 2.50 -18.89
CA LYS A 193 11.14 1.38 -17.93
C LYS A 193 10.76 0.05 -18.57
N LEU A 194 9.82 0.06 -19.51
CA LEU A 194 9.41 -1.14 -20.24
C LEU A 194 10.55 -1.64 -21.14
N ASP A 195 11.29 -0.74 -21.80
CA ASP A 195 12.43 -1.11 -22.62
C ASP A 195 13.56 -1.72 -21.78
N ASP A 196 13.91 -1.11 -20.64
CA ASP A 196 14.90 -1.65 -19.70
C ASP A 196 14.46 -3.03 -19.15
N ALA A 197 13.20 -3.17 -18.73
CA ALA A 197 12.66 -4.46 -18.28
C ALA A 197 12.64 -5.52 -19.41
N HIS A 198 12.39 -5.11 -20.67
CA HIS A 198 12.45 -5.98 -21.84
C HIS A 198 13.88 -6.47 -22.11
N GLN A 199 14.88 -5.60 -21.98
CA GLN A 199 16.30 -5.96 -22.09
C GLN A 199 16.71 -6.92 -20.97
N ASN A 200 16.39 -6.62 -19.72
CA ASN A 200 16.71 -7.47 -18.56
C ASN A 200 16.11 -8.88 -18.67
N LEU A 201 14.85 -8.99 -19.10
CA LEU A 201 14.22 -10.29 -19.37
C LEU A 201 14.89 -11.01 -20.54
N SER A 202 15.20 -10.31 -21.63
CA SER A 202 15.87 -10.92 -22.78
C SER A 202 17.25 -11.46 -22.41
N ASN A 203 18.02 -10.73 -21.60
CA ASN A 203 19.33 -11.19 -21.12
C ASN A 203 19.19 -12.42 -20.23
N ALA A 204 18.25 -12.44 -19.28
CA ALA A 204 18.00 -13.62 -18.44
C ALA A 204 17.58 -14.87 -19.27
N ILE A 205 16.80 -14.68 -20.34
CA ILE A 205 16.42 -15.75 -21.28
C ILE A 205 17.66 -16.26 -22.03
N VAL A 206 18.49 -15.35 -22.56
CA VAL A 206 19.71 -15.71 -23.30
C VAL A 206 20.70 -16.46 -22.41
N VAL A 207 20.91 -16.00 -21.17
CA VAL A 207 21.73 -16.70 -20.18
C VAL A 207 21.20 -18.10 -19.94
N ALA A 208 19.91 -18.25 -19.64
CA ALA A 208 19.31 -19.56 -19.42
C ALA A 208 19.46 -20.49 -20.63
N GLN A 209 19.26 -19.97 -21.86
CA GLN A 209 19.45 -20.75 -23.09
C GLN A 209 20.92 -21.14 -23.31
N ALA A 210 21.87 -20.25 -23.02
CA ALA A 210 23.29 -20.51 -23.16
C ALA A 210 23.75 -21.56 -22.15
N THR A 211 23.33 -21.45 -20.88
CA THR A 211 23.57 -22.45 -19.84
C THR A 211 22.98 -23.81 -20.21
N SER A 212 21.75 -23.87 -20.74
CA SER A 212 21.16 -25.15 -21.20
C SER A 212 21.96 -25.79 -22.34
N LYS A 213 22.49 -24.99 -23.27
CA LYS A 213 23.29 -25.47 -24.42
C LYS A 213 24.67 -25.97 -24.02
N GLN A 214 25.30 -25.33 -23.04
CA GLN A 214 26.62 -25.74 -22.53
C GLN A 214 26.53 -27.03 -21.70
N MET A 215 25.41 -27.25 -21.03
CA MET A 215 25.20 -28.40 -20.16
C MET A 215 25.08 -29.73 -20.92
N SER A 216 25.90 -30.71 -20.55
CA SER A 216 25.82 -32.07 -21.09
C SER A 216 24.53 -32.78 -20.67
N LYS A 217 24.00 -33.68 -21.51
CA LYS A 217 22.81 -34.48 -21.17
C LYS A 217 23.01 -35.41 -19.97
N ARG A 218 24.25 -35.69 -19.58
CA ARG A 218 24.61 -36.56 -18.44
C ARG A 218 24.96 -35.78 -17.17
N ASP A 219 24.84 -34.46 -17.20
CA ASP A 219 25.16 -33.61 -16.06
C ASP A 219 24.20 -33.89 -14.88
N PRO A 220 24.70 -34.06 -13.64
CA PRO A 220 23.86 -34.15 -12.44
C PRO A 220 22.86 -33.00 -12.28
N LEU A 221 23.18 -31.80 -12.78
CA LEU A 221 22.33 -30.61 -12.70
C LEU A 221 21.26 -30.54 -13.81
N ARG A 222 21.30 -31.44 -14.81
CA ARG A 222 20.38 -31.45 -15.94
C ARG A 222 18.89 -31.46 -15.56
N PRO A 223 18.43 -32.24 -14.57
CA PRO A 223 17.02 -32.23 -14.16
C PRO A 223 16.55 -30.86 -13.66
N TYR A 224 17.44 -30.07 -13.02
CA TYR A 224 17.11 -28.72 -12.58
C TYR A 224 17.02 -27.74 -13.75
N MET A 225 17.92 -27.87 -14.72
CA MET A 225 17.87 -27.08 -15.95
C MET A 225 16.62 -27.40 -16.77
N ASP A 226 16.19 -28.66 -16.85
CA ASP A 226 14.97 -29.05 -17.55
C ASP A 226 13.70 -28.38 -16.95
N ILE A 227 13.69 -28.10 -15.63
CA ILE A 227 12.63 -27.31 -14.98
C ILE A 227 12.66 -25.86 -15.47
N ILE A 228 13.85 -25.27 -15.61
CA ILE A 228 14.04 -23.91 -16.12
C ILE A 228 13.66 -23.83 -17.60
N ASP A 229 14.07 -24.81 -18.42
CA ASP A 229 13.72 -24.92 -19.84
C ASP A 229 12.20 -25.03 -20.02
N LYS A 230 11.52 -25.87 -19.21
CA LYS A 230 10.05 -25.96 -19.23
C LYS A 230 9.39 -24.63 -18.87
N MET A 231 9.93 -23.92 -17.89
CA MET A 231 9.44 -22.59 -17.52
C MET A 231 9.62 -21.60 -18.67
N LEU A 232 10.78 -21.61 -19.33
CA LEU A 232 11.10 -20.79 -20.49
C LEU A 232 10.13 -21.04 -21.66
N MET A 233 9.89 -22.30 -21.99
CA MET A 233 8.95 -22.69 -23.04
C MET A 233 7.53 -22.21 -22.74
N ASN A 234 7.07 -22.36 -21.49
CA ASN A 234 5.75 -21.85 -21.09
C ASN A 234 5.67 -20.32 -21.24
N MET A 235 6.73 -19.58 -20.87
CA MET A 235 6.75 -18.12 -21.00
C MET A 235 6.66 -17.66 -22.45
N LEU A 236 7.41 -18.30 -23.36
CA LEU A 236 7.43 -17.95 -24.78
C LEU A 236 6.11 -18.33 -25.47
N ASN A 237 5.46 -19.41 -25.03
CA ASN A 237 4.15 -19.81 -25.52
C ASN A 237 3.02 -18.89 -25.03
N GLU A 238 3.12 -18.37 -23.79
CA GLU A 238 2.14 -17.43 -23.23
C GLU A 238 2.14 -16.07 -23.94
N ASP A 239 3.30 -15.60 -24.40
CA ASP A 239 3.42 -14.32 -25.13
C ASP A 239 4.30 -14.46 -26.38
N PRO A 240 3.74 -14.94 -27.51
CA PRO A 240 4.48 -15.10 -28.76
C PRO A 240 4.90 -13.76 -29.39
N SER A 241 4.37 -12.64 -28.90
CA SER A 241 4.78 -11.30 -29.34
C SER A 241 6.12 -10.87 -28.76
N PHE A 242 6.52 -11.49 -27.64
CA PHE A 242 7.81 -11.22 -27.02
C PHE A 242 8.93 -11.85 -27.84
N LYS A 243 9.81 -11.00 -28.39
CA LYS A 243 11.02 -11.43 -29.09
C LYS A 243 12.23 -11.09 -28.22
N PRO A 244 12.98 -12.09 -27.73
CA PRO A 244 14.18 -11.80 -26.94
C PRO A 244 15.20 -11.06 -27.82
N GLN A 245 15.64 -9.90 -27.35
CA GLN A 245 16.71 -9.14 -27.98
C GLN A 245 18.05 -9.50 -27.31
N GLY A 246 19.05 -9.87 -28.10
CA GLY A 246 20.39 -10.15 -27.55
C GLY A 246 21.15 -8.85 -27.33
N GLY A 247 21.46 -8.50 -26.07
CA GLY A 247 22.27 -7.30 -25.83
C GLY A 247 22.64 -7.07 -24.36
N ARG A 248 23.95 -7.17 -24.08
CA ARG A 248 24.68 -6.94 -22.81
C ARG A 248 24.75 -8.16 -21.88
N LEU A 249 25.41 -9.21 -22.34
CA LEU A 249 25.97 -10.24 -21.45
C LEU A 249 27.23 -9.68 -20.80
N GLY A 250 27.25 -9.58 -19.47
CA GLY A 250 28.46 -9.32 -18.68
C GLY A 250 29.29 -10.61 -18.50
N GLU A 251 30.58 -10.44 -18.18
CA GLU A 251 31.52 -11.57 -18.02
C GLU A 251 31.13 -12.53 -16.89
N ASN A 252 30.41 -12.05 -15.87
CA ASN A 252 29.92 -12.84 -14.74
C ASN A 252 28.54 -13.51 -14.97
N ASP A 253 27.88 -13.27 -16.11
CA ASP A 253 26.51 -13.75 -16.36
C ASP A 253 26.43 -15.23 -16.79
N MET A 254 27.56 -15.94 -16.87
CA MET A 254 27.62 -17.31 -17.40
C MET A 254 27.95 -18.40 -16.37
N ASP A 255 28.29 -18.07 -15.12
CA ASP A 255 28.75 -19.01 -14.07
C ASP A 255 27.61 -19.76 -13.33
N TYR A 256 26.55 -20.14 -14.05
CA TYR A 256 25.38 -20.76 -13.43
C TYR A 256 25.44 -22.30 -13.33
N ASP A 257 26.42 -22.95 -13.94
CA ASP A 257 26.53 -24.42 -14.06
C ASP A 257 27.37 -25.09 -12.94
N THR A 258 27.72 -24.34 -11.90
CA THR A 258 28.62 -24.83 -10.84
C THR A 258 27.90 -25.60 -9.73
N ASP A 259 26.71 -25.19 -9.29
CA ASP A 259 25.98 -25.85 -8.20
C ASP A 259 24.44 -25.75 -8.28
N VAL A 260 23.75 -26.42 -7.36
CA VAL A 260 22.27 -26.36 -7.30
C VAL A 260 21.81 -24.95 -6.91
N LYS A 261 22.60 -24.19 -6.14
CA LYS A 261 22.26 -22.83 -5.74
C LYS A 261 22.37 -21.86 -6.90
N SER A 262 23.39 -21.97 -7.75
CA SER A 262 23.53 -21.16 -8.96
C SER A 262 22.33 -21.38 -9.89
N MET A 263 21.90 -22.63 -10.07
CA MET A 263 20.66 -22.96 -10.81
C MET A 263 19.39 -22.36 -10.16
N ALA A 264 19.31 -22.38 -8.83
CA ALA A 264 18.23 -21.72 -8.11
C ALA A 264 18.25 -20.19 -8.28
N THR A 265 19.44 -19.56 -8.31
CA THR A 265 19.59 -18.12 -8.57
C THR A 265 19.18 -17.76 -10.00
N LEU A 266 19.57 -18.53 -11.00
CA LEU A 266 19.15 -18.35 -12.39
C LEU A 266 17.63 -18.40 -12.51
N ARG A 267 17.01 -19.41 -11.90
CA ARG A 267 15.54 -19.54 -11.87
C ARG A 267 14.86 -18.38 -11.15
N ARG A 268 15.45 -17.85 -10.07
CA ARG A 268 14.93 -16.69 -9.32
C ARG A 268 15.04 -15.41 -10.17
N GLN A 269 16.19 -15.17 -10.81
CA GLN A 269 16.42 -14.02 -11.67
C GLN A 269 15.45 -14.02 -12.85
N LEU A 270 15.28 -15.16 -13.53
CA LEU A 270 14.36 -15.30 -14.65
C LEU A 270 12.90 -15.03 -14.23
N ARG A 271 12.47 -15.54 -13.06
CA ARG A 271 11.13 -15.26 -12.51
C ARG A 271 10.94 -13.77 -12.19
N ARG A 272 11.94 -13.12 -11.58
CA ARG A 272 11.89 -11.69 -11.25
C ARG A 272 11.81 -10.83 -12.51
N ALA A 273 12.70 -11.07 -13.48
CA ALA A 273 12.70 -10.35 -14.75
C ALA A 273 11.38 -10.53 -15.53
N LYS A 274 10.80 -11.75 -15.53
CA LYS A 274 9.47 -12.00 -16.11
C LYS A 274 8.43 -11.09 -15.43
N GLY A 275 8.36 -11.15 -14.10
CA GLY A 275 7.39 -10.37 -13.32
C GLY A 275 7.52 -8.86 -13.55
N GLU A 276 8.75 -8.35 -13.60
CA GLU A 276 9.02 -6.93 -13.85
C GLU A 276 8.59 -6.50 -15.25
N TYR A 277 8.89 -7.29 -16.29
CA TYR A 277 8.47 -7.01 -17.65
C TYR A 277 6.93 -6.89 -17.77
N TYR A 278 6.17 -7.90 -17.30
CA TYR A 278 4.70 -7.84 -17.40
C TYR A 278 4.09 -6.73 -16.56
N ARG A 279 4.71 -6.41 -15.41
CA ARG A 279 4.31 -5.28 -14.59
C ARG A 279 4.50 -3.95 -15.32
N CYS A 280 5.69 -3.71 -15.88
CA CYS A 280 5.98 -2.52 -16.68
C CYS A 280 5.10 -2.45 -17.93
N LYS A 281 4.83 -3.58 -18.59
CA LYS A 281 3.94 -3.67 -19.77
C LYS A 281 2.51 -3.25 -19.41
N SER A 282 1.99 -3.75 -18.30
CA SER A 282 0.65 -3.38 -17.80
C SER A 282 0.58 -1.92 -17.37
N GLU A 283 1.59 -1.41 -16.66
CA GLU A 283 1.65 0.00 -16.25
C GLU A 283 1.70 0.94 -17.46
N TYR A 284 2.55 0.62 -18.45
CA TYR A 284 2.62 1.34 -19.72
C TYR A 284 1.26 1.34 -20.44
N MET A 285 0.63 0.17 -20.59
CA MET A 285 -0.68 0.05 -21.24
C MET A 285 -1.74 0.88 -20.50
N ASN A 286 -1.77 0.84 -19.16
CA ASN A 286 -2.72 1.63 -18.37
C ASN A 286 -2.54 3.14 -18.59
N PHE A 287 -1.29 3.64 -18.62
CA PHE A 287 -1.04 5.06 -18.88
C PHE A 287 -1.39 5.47 -20.31
N VAL A 288 -1.09 4.63 -21.31
CA VAL A 288 -1.46 4.88 -22.70
C VAL A 288 -2.98 4.91 -22.86
N MET A 289 -3.69 3.94 -22.29
CA MET A 289 -5.16 3.90 -22.30
C MET A 289 -5.75 5.13 -21.63
N GLU A 290 -5.25 5.52 -20.45
CA GLU A 290 -5.70 6.74 -19.77
C GLU A 290 -5.42 8.00 -20.59
N ALA A 291 -4.30 8.05 -21.32
CA ALA A 291 -3.92 9.19 -22.15
C ALA A 291 -4.86 9.36 -23.34
N LEU A 292 -5.14 8.25 -24.03
CA LEU A 292 -6.06 8.20 -25.16
C LEU A 292 -7.50 8.52 -24.73
N GLU A 293 -7.96 7.98 -23.60
CA GLU A 293 -9.28 8.34 -23.06
C GLU A 293 -9.38 9.83 -22.72
N LEU A 294 -8.31 10.41 -22.17
CA LEU A 294 -8.28 11.84 -21.86
C LEU A 294 -8.29 12.68 -23.15
N GLU A 295 -7.52 12.29 -24.17
CA GLU A 295 -7.51 12.93 -25.47
C GLU A 295 -8.88 12.89 -26.17
N ASP A 296 -9.56 11.73 -26.14
CA ASP A 296 -10.93 11.57 -26.64
C ASP A 296 -11.90 12.53 -25.93
N THR A 297 -11.78 12.67 -24.60
CA THR A 297 -12.63 13.59 -23.84
C THR A 297 -12.37 15.06 -24.17
N LEU A 298 -11.11 15.44 -24.39
CA LEU A 298 -10.74 16.80 -24.77
C LEU A 298 -11.28 17.14 -26.17
N LYS A 299 -10.99 16.29 -27.17
CA LYS A 299 -11.48 16.48 -28.54
C LYS A 299 -13.00 16.53 -28.61
N SER A 300 -13.68 15.64 -27.90
CA SER A 300 -15.16 15.62 -27.84
C SER A 300 -15.73 16.87 -27.17
N TYR A 301 -15.04 17.43 -26.17
CA TYR A 301 -15.47 18.65 -25.51
C TYR A 301 -15.27 19.90 -26.40
N GLU A 302 -14.15 19.98 -27.12
CA GLU A 302 -13.84 21.07 -28.05
C GLU A 302 -14.80 21.08 -29.25
N HIS A 303 -15.11 19.91 -29.82
CA HIS A 303 -15.97 19.78 -31.00
C HIS A 303 -17.46 19.59 -30.68
N ARG A 304 -17.87 19.78 -29.42
CA ARG A 304 -19.24 19.47 -28.94
C ARG A 304 -20.36 20.11 -29.76
N ASP A 305 -20.13 21.34 -30.23
CA ASP A 305 -21.13 22.12 -30.96
C ASP A 305 -21.22 21.67 -32.43
N ALA A 306 -20.11 21.19 -33.00
CA ALA A 306 -20.04 20.64 -34.34
C ALA A 306 -20.58 19.19 -34.42
N THR A 307 -20.38 18.38 -33.37
CA THR A 307 -20.81 16.97 -33.33
C THR A 307 -22.24 16.79 -32.81
N GLY A 308 -22.93 17.88 -32.45
CA GLY A 308 -24.28 17.82 -31.89
C GLY A 308 -24.32 17.13 -30.52
N TRP A 309 -23.33 17.42 -29.66
CA TRP A 309 -23.23 16.88 -28.30
C TRP A 309 -23.11 15.35 -28.24
N LYS A 310 -22.40 14.75 -29.19
CA LYS A 310 -22.07 13.32 -29.19
C LYS A 310 -20.67 13.08 -28.68
N TYR A 311 -20.53 12.12 -27.76
CA TYR A 311 -19.22 11.61 -27.34
C TYR A 311 -18.65 10.66 -28.39
N ILE A 312 -17.47 10.97 -28.91
CA ILE A 312 -16.77 10.11 -29.88
C ILE A 312 -15.59 9.48 -29.14
N SER A 313 -15.52 8.14 -29.15
CA SER A 313 -14.42 7.41 -28.54
C SER A 313 -13.67 6.59 -29.57
N SER A 314 -12.35 6.61 -29.47
CA SER A 314 -11.44 5.79 -30.28
C SER A 314 -11.54 4.30 -29.94
N PHE A 315 -12.04 3.95 -28.75
CA PHE A 315 -12.12 2.57 -28.26
C PHE A 315 -13.43 1.87 -28.59
N ARG A 316 -14.43 2.59 -29.09
CA ARG A 316 -15.78 2.05 -29.26
C ARG A 316 -16.41 2.50 -30.58
N PRO A 317 -17.07 1.59 -31.32
CA PRO A 317 -17.85 1.98 -32.48
C PRO A 317 -19.05 2.85 -32.10
N GLU A 318 -19.49 3.69 -33.04
CA GLU A 318 -20.64 4.57 -32.89
C GLU A 318 -21.92 3.79 -32.54
N ARG A 319 -22.72 4.32 -31.61
CA ARG A 319 -23.99 3.70 -31.22
C ARG A 319 -25.07 4.05 -32.25
N PRO A 320 -25.70 3.07 -32.93
CA PRO A 320 -26.78 3.36 -33.87
C PRO A 320 -28.08 3.75 -33.14
N GLY A 321 -28.84 4.65 -33.75
CA GLY A 321 -30.21 5.01 -33.33
C GLY A 321 -30.33 6.19 -32.34
N LYS A 322 -31.57 6.61 -32.07
CA LYS A 322 -31.89 7.77 -31.21
C LYS A 322 -31.49 7.55 -29.74
N ILE A 323 -31.63 6.32 -29.24
CA ILE A 323 -31.20 5.94 -27.88
C ILE A 323 -29.68 6.01 -27.76
N GLY A 324 -28.95 5.58 -28.80
CA GLY A 324 -27.49 5.72 -28.87
C GLY A 324 -27.05 7.18 -28.74
N SER A 325 -27.66 8.06 -29.52
CA SER A 325 -27.38 9.50 -29.47
C SER A 325 -27.66 10.12 -28.10
N TYR A 326 -28.75 9.75 -27.43
CA TYR A 326 -29.04 10.24 -26.07
C TYR A 326 -28.00 9.75 -25.06
N LEU A 327 -27.62 8.47 -25.11
CA LEU A 327 -26.58 7.91 -24.25
C LEU A 327 -25.22 8.58 -24.47
N ASP A 328 -24.89 8.93 -25.71
CA ASP A 328 -23.64 9.63 -26.04
C ASP A 328 -23.64 11.07 -25.52
N THR A 329 -24.80 11.76 -25.53
CA THR A 329 -24.94 13.07 -24.88
C THR A 329 -24.82 12.97 -23.37
N VAL A 330 -25.47 11.99 -22.74
CA VAL A 330 -25.34 11.75 -21.30
C VAL A 330 -23.89 11.42 -20.93
N GLU A 331 -23.21 10.61 -21.74
CA GLU A 331 -21.81 10.24 -21.53
C GLU A 331 -20.87 11.45 -21.67
N LEU A 332 -21.11 12.34 -22.64
CA LEU A 332 -20.37 13.59 -22.78
C LEU A 332 -20.56 14.49 -21.56
N VAL A 333 -21.80 14.71 -21.12
CA VAL A 333 -22.10 15.53 -19.93
C VAL A 333 -21.46 14.92 -18.68
N TRP A 334 -21.55 13.60 -18.52
CA TRP A 334 -20.94 12.88 -17.40
C TRP A 334 -19.41 13.02 -17.39
N ARG A 335 -18.74 12.67 -18.49
CA ARG A 335 -17.28 12.62 -18.57
C ARG A 335 -16.65 14.01 -18.58
N CYS A 336 -17.22 14.96 -19.31
CA CYS A 336 -16.59 16.27 -19.54
C CYS A 336 -16.94 17.28 -18.44
N ILE A 337 -18.18 17.27 -17.93
CA ILE A 337 -18.67 18.30 -16.99
C ILE A 337 -18.78 17.74 -15.56
N ILE A 338 -19.61 16.72 -15.36
CA ILE A 338 -19.95 16.22 -14.01
C ILE A 338 -18.71 15.66 -13.31
N ARG A 339 -17.93 14.81 -14.00
CA ARG A 339 -16.71 14.19 -13.44
C ARG A 339 -15.68 15.24 -12.98
N LYS A 340 -15.54 16.35 -13.71
CA LYS A 340 -14.65 17.46 -13.34
C LYS A 340 -15.11 18.13 -12.05
N GLN A 341 -16.41 18.43 -11.95
CA GLN A 341 -16.95 19.07 -10.75
C GLN A 341 -16.94 18.13 -9.54
N LEU A 342 -17.21 16.84 -9.71
CA LEU A 342 -17.10 15.85 -8.65
C LEU A 342 -15.66 15.72 -8.12
N LYS A 343 -14.64 15.76 -9.00
CA LYS A 343 -13.24 15.81 -8.57
C LYS A 343 -12.92 17.08 -7.77
N LYS A 344 -13.36 18.25 -8.21
CA LYS A 344 -13.16 19.50 -7.46
C LYS A 344 -13.86 19.49 -6.12
N LEU A 345 -15.12 19.05 -6.08
CA LEU A 345 -15.91 18.96 -4.85
C LEU A 345 -15.27 17.98 -3.85
N SER A 346 -14.83 16.80 -4.31
CA SER A 346 -14.12 15.85 -3.46
C SER A 346 -12.79 16.38 -2.95
N ALA A 347 -12.01 17.10 -3.76
CA ALA A 347 -10.79 17.77 -3.31
C ALA A 347 -11.08 18.81 -2.20
N ILE A 348 -12.16 19.60 -2.32
CA ILE A 348 -12.58 20.56 -1.29
C ILE A 348 -12.98 19.84 0.00
N ILE A 349 -13.83 18.80 -0.09
CA ILE A 349 -14.28 18.03 1.09
C ILE A 349 -13.08 17.41 1.81
N LEU A 350 -12.17 16.76 1.09
CA LEU A 350 -10.97 16.14 1.67
C LEU A 350 -9.98 17.20 2.21
N GLY A 351 -9.90 18.36 1.57
CA GLY A 351 -9.13 19.51 2.07
C GLY A 351 -9.68 20.05 3.39
N CYS A 352 -11.01 20.19 3.51
CA CYS A 352 -11.66 20.57 4.77
C CYS A 352 -11.43 19.51 5.86
N LEU A 353 -11.50 18.22 5.51
CA LEU A 353 -11.24 17.13 6.45
C LEU A 353 -9.78 17.11 6.92
N THR A 354 -8.83 17.41 6.02
CA THR A 354 -7.42 17.60 6.35
C THR A 354 -7.22 18.75 7.33
N ALA A 355 -7.81 19.91 7.04
CA ALA A 355 -7.73 21.07 7.94
C ALA A 355 -8.31 20.75 9.32
N ALA A 356 -9.41 19.99 9.39
CA ALA A 356 -10.00 19.54 10.64
C ALA A 356 -9.08 18.60 11.44
N ILE A 357 -8.37 17.67 10.79
CA ILE A 357 -7.39 16.79 11.43
C ILE A 357 -6.20 17.59 11.95
N LEU A 358 -5.63 18.49 11.14
CA LEU A 358 -4.50 19.32 11.57
C LEU A 358 -4.88 20.25 12.73
N LEU A 359 -6.11 20.80 12.72
CA LEU A 359 -6.63 21.59 13.83
C LEU A 359 -6.82 20.74 15.10
N ALA A 360 -7.33 19.52 14.96
CA ALA A 360 -7.45 18.58 16.08
C ALA A 360 -6.08 18.22 16.66
N GLU A 361 -5.05 18.00 15.83
CA GLU A 361 -3.68 17.73 16.28
C GLU A 361 -3.02 18.94 16.97
N ALA A 362 -3.26 20.15 16.46
CA ALA A 362 -2.74 21.38 17.05
C ALA A 362 -3.36 21.68 18.43
N THR A 363 -4.61 21.27 18.65
CA THR A 363 -5.36 21.51 19.89
C THR A 363 -5.10 20.47 20.99
N ILE A 364 -4.23 19.48 20.73
CA ILE A 364 -3.75 18.55 21.75
C ILE A 364 -2.93 19.30 22.83
N LEU A 365 -2.15 20.31 22.44
CA LEU A 365 -1.18 21.01 23.29
C LEU A 365 -1.78 21.97 24.36
N PRO A 366 -2.84 22.75 24.08
CA PRO A 366 -3.43 23.64 25.08
C PRO A 366 -4.30 22.85 26.07
N SER A 367 -3.84 22.77 27.32
CA SER A 367 -4.61 22.23 28.45
C SER A 367 -5.67 23.24 28.87
N GLY A 368 -6.95 22.97 28.56
CA GLY A 368 -8.07 23.70 29.17
C GLY A 368 -9.34 23.81 28.34
N VAL A 369 -9.30 23.71 27.00
CA VAL A 369 -10.50 23.81 26.15
C VAL A 369 -10.43 22.83 24.97
N ASP A 370 -11.51 22.10 24.74
CA ASP A 370 -11.64 21.10 23.68
C ASP A 370 -12.10 21.76 22.37
N PHE A 371 -11.15 22.20 21.53
CA PHE A 371 -11.45 22.73 20.19
C PHE A 371 -11.39 21.66 19.08
N SER A 372 -11.20 20.39 19.42
CA SER A 372 -11.23 19.29 18.45
C SER A 372 -12.64 19.13 17.89
N LEU A 373 -12.82 19.42 16.60
CA LEU A 373 -14.09 19.29 15.88
C LEU A 373 -14.68 17.87 16.02
N PHE A 374 -13.82 16.85 16.07
CA PHE A 374 -14.24 15.46 16.21
C PHE A 374 -14.77 15.17 17.62
N SER A 375 -14.13 15.70 18.66
CA SER A 375 -14.63 15.56 20.04
C SER A 375 -16.01 16.21 20.21
N ILE A 376 -16.18 17.43 19.70
CA ILE A 376 -17.47 18.15 19.74
C ILE A 376 -18.55 17.36 19.00
N LEU A 377 -18.25 16.85 17.80
CA LEU A 377 -19.21 16.12 16.98
C LEU A 377 -19.59 14.78 17.60
N ILE A 378 -18.64 14.06 18.19
CA ILE A 378 -18.90 12.78 18.89
C ILE A 378 -19.77 13.01 20.14
N ASN A 379 -19.46 14.03 20.94
CA ASN A 379 -20.23 14.38 22.13
C ASN A 379 -21.65 14.86 21.78
N ALA A 380 -21.80 15.65 20.71
CA ALA A 380 -23.11 16.12 20.24
C ALA A 380 -24.04 14.97 19.81
N VAL A 381 -23.46 13.85 19.38
CA VAL A 381 -24.19 12.72 18.81
C VAL A 381 -24.17 11.49 19.73
N GLN A 382 -23.75 11.66 20.98
CA GLN A 382 -23.68 10.61 22.01
C GLN A 382 -25.03 9.92 22.28
N THR A 383 -26.16 10.45 21.85
CA THR A 383 -27.45 9.77 22.03
C THR A 383 -27.66 8.59 21.07
N ASN A 384 -26.95 8.56 19.94
CA ASN A 384 -27.15 7.56 18.89
C ASN A 384 -25.84 6.84 18.53
N GLY A 385 -25.71 5.60 19.02
CA GLY A 385 -24.50 4.82 18.83
C GLY A 385 -24.10 4.54 17.38
N VAL A 386 -25.06 4.48 16.45
CA VAL A 386 -24.73 4.31 15.01
C VAL A 386 -24.08 5.56 14.46
N LEU A 387 -24.58 6.74 14.85
CA LEU A 387 -24.04 7.99 14.38
C LEU A 387 -22.65 8.28 15.00
N VAL A 388 -22.43 7.97 16.28
CA VAL A 388 -21.08 8.03 16.90
C VAL A 388 -20.08 7.18 16.11
N GLN A 389 -20.49 5.97 15.72
CA GLN A 389 -19.64 5.07 14.94
C GLN A 389 -19.34 5.62 13.54
N VAL A 390 -20.33 6.17 12.84
CA VAL A 390 -20.13 6.78 11.50
C VAL A 390 -19.24 8.02 11.58
N VAL A 391 -19.49 8.90 12.56
CA VAL A 391 -18.70 10.12 12.80
C VAL A 391 -17.26 9.80 13.15
N GLY A 392 -17.00 8.74 13.92
CA GLY A 392 -15.64 8.28 14.22
C GLY A 392 -14.97 7.55 13.05
N PHE A 393 -15.74 6.78 12.27
CA PHE A 393 -15.23 5.97 11.17
C PHE A 393 -14.71 6.82 9.99
N ILE A 394 -15.44 7.88 9.60
CA ILE A 394 -15.06 8.73 8.45
C ILE A 394 -13.65 9.33 8.57
N PRO A 395 -13.30 10.07 9.65
CA PRO A 395 -11.97 10.64 9.81
C PRO A 395 -10.89 9.56 10.00
N LEU A 396 -11.19 8.48 10.73
CA LEU A 396 -10.24 7.38 10.93
C LEU A 396 -9.90 6.68 9.60
N MET A 397 -10.91 6.38 8.77
CA MET A 397 -10.70 5.84 7.43
C MET A 397 -9.88 6.80 6.57
N TYR A 398 -10.14 8.10 6.66
CA TYR A 398 -9.38 9.08 5.90
C TYR A 398 -7.91 9.12 6.34
N MET A 399 -7.62 9.10 7.65
CA MET A 399 -6.25 9.00 8.15
C MET A 399 -5.55 7.73 7.62
N CYS A 400 -6.23 6.57 7.63
CA CYS A 400 -5.68 5.34 7.05
C CYS A 400 -5.42 5.47 5.54
N VAL A 401 -6.36 6.05 4.78
CA VAL A 401 -6.19 6.27 3.33
C VAL A 401 -5.00 7.18 3.05
N CYS A 402 -4.83 8.27 3.82
CA CYS A 402 -3.67 9.16 3.72
C CYS A 402 -2.36 8.42 3.98
N THR A 403 -2.25 7.68 5.09
CA THR A 403 -1.02 6.94 5.42
C THR A 403 -0.70 5.88 4.38
N TYR A 404 -1.69 5.10 3.93
CA TYR A 404 -1.47 4.05 2.92
C TYR A 404 -1.16 4.62 1.53
N TYR A 405 -1.76 5.75 1.15
CA TYR A 405 -1.43 6.44 -0.09
C TYR A 405 0.06 6.81 -0.13
N SER A 406 0.56 7.42 0.94
CA SER A 406 1.97 7.78 1.11
C SER A 406 2.86 6.56 1.04
N LEU A 407 2.46 5.49 1.73
CA LEU A 407 3.20 4.24 1.77
C LEU A 407 3.29 3.57 0.39
N PHE A 408 2.22 3.59 -0.40
CA PHE A 408 2.23 3.04 -1.75
C PHE A 408 3.02 3.93 -2.71
N LYS A 409 2.97 5.25 -2.55
CA LYS A 409 3.73 6.19 -3.38
C LYS A 409 5.23 6.07 -3.13
N ILE A 410 5.67 6.02 -1.87
CA ILE A 410 7.07 5.80 -1.48
C ILE A 410 7.52 4.37 -1.81
N GLY A 411 6.67 3.38 -1.52
CA GLY A 411 6.95 1.97 -1.77
C GLY A 411 7.20 1.64 -3.24
N ARG A 412 6.46 2.30 -4.15
CA ARG A 412 6.66 2.20 -5.60
C ARG A 412 8.07 2.62 -6.04
N LEU A 413 8.70 3.53 -5.30
CA LEU A 413 10.03 4.04 -5.63
C LEU A 413 11.16 3.10 -5.20
N THR A 414 10.88 2.17 -4.27
CA THR A 414 11.93 1.44 -3.55
C THR A 414 11.89 -0.07 -3.76
N PHE A 415 10.78 -0.77 -3.45
CA PHE A 415 10.82 -2.25 -3.38
C PHE A 415 9.58 -3.01 -3.83
N TYR A 416 8.39 -2.39 -3.89
CA TYR A 416 7.14 -3.08 -4.24
C TYR A 416 6.22 -2.18 -5.06
N SER A 417 5.49 -2.77 -6.02
CA SER A 417 4.53 -2.02 -6.84
C SER A 417 3.22 -2.77 -6.94
N LEU A 418 2.13 -2.03 -6.75
CA LEU A 418 0.77 -2.52 -6.82
C LEU A 418 0.21 -2.21 -8.21
N THR A 419 0.39 -3.15 -9.14
CA THR A 419 -0.10 -3.02 -10.51
C THR A 419 -1.36 -3.86 -10.67
N PRO A 420 -2.46 -3.29 -11.23
CA PRO A 420 -3.69 -4.05 -11.47
C PRO A 420 -3.40 -5.36 -12.20
N SER A 421 -3.92 -6.46 -11.65
CA SER A 421 -3.82 -7.82 -12.19
C SER A 421 -2.41 -8.38 -12.45
N GLN A 422 -1.36 -7.69 -12.00
CA GLN A 422 0.05 -8.08 -12.24
C GLN A 422 0.93 -7.95 -10.98
N THR A 423 0.33 -7.79 -9.80
CA THR A 423 1.10 -7.73 -8.55
C THR A 423 1.66 -9.12 -8.24
N SER A 424 2.97 -9.21 -7.95
CA SER A 424 3.62 -10.48 -7.57
C SER A 424 3.27 -10.90 -6.14
N SER A 425 3.36 -12.19 -5.83
CA SER A 425 3.14 -12.73 -4.47
C SER A 425 3.97 -11.97 -3.42
N VAL A 426 5.25 -11.74 -3.71
CA VAL A 426 6.18 -11.05 -2.79
C VAL A 426 5.78 -9.60 -2.60
N SER A 427 5.44 -8.86 -3.67
CA SER A 427 4.99 -7.46 -3.56
C SER A 427 3.70 -7.35 -2.75
N LEU A 428 2.77 -8.27 -2.96
CA LEU A 428 1.49 -8.31 -2.25
C LEU A 428 1.70 -8.58 -0.75
N LEU A 429 2.58 -9.52 -0.40
CA LEU A 429 2.94 -9.81 0.99
C LEU A 429 3.71 -8.65 1.65
N MET A 430 4.56 -7.92 0.91
CA MET A 430 5.24 -6.72 1.42
C MET A 430 4.22 -5.63 1.76
N ILE A 431 3.32 -5.33 0.84
CA ILE A 431 2.22 -4.38 1.07
C ILE A 431 1.35 -4.83 2.25
N CYS A 432 1.07 -6.13 2.35
CA CYS A 432 0.32 -6.71 3.45
C CYS A 432 0.95 -6.42 4.81
N SER A 433 2.24 -6.70 4.95
CA SER A 433 2.99 -6.40 6.18
C SER A 433 2.94 -4.93 6.54
N GLN A 434 3.05 -4.04 5.55
CA GLN A 434 3.05 -2.60 5.79
C GLN A 434 1.68 -2.06 6.23
N VAL A 435 0.60 -2.49 5.58
CA VAL A 435 -0.77 -2.11 5.97
C VAL A 435 -1.08 -2.58 7.40
N ALA A 436 -0.68 -3.82 7.72
CA ALA A 436 -0.87 -4.40 9.05
C ALA A 436 -0.09 -3.66 10.15
N LEU A 437 1.13 -3.20 9.85
CA LEU A 437 2.01 -2.51 10.79
C LEU A 437 1.46 -1.14 11.23
N TYR A 438 0.89 -0.37 10.30
CA TYR A 438 0.46 1.02 10.57
C TYR A 438 -0.99 1.16 11.05
N ALA A 439 -1.84 0.14 10.90
CA ALA A 439 -3.23 0.22 11.36
C ALA A 439 -3.37 0.52 12.88
N PRO A 440 -2.62 -0.13 13.79
CA PRO A 440 -2.70 0.17 15.23
C PRO A 440 -2.16 1.58 15.61
N PRO A 441 -0.98 2.04 15.15
CA PRO A 441 -0.51 3.39 15.45
C PRO A 441 -1.44 4.51 14.96
N ILE A 442 -2.05 4.38 13.78
CA ILE A 442 -3.02 5.35 13.28
C ILE A 442 -4.28 5.38 14.15
N SER A 443 -4.76 4.19 14.55
CA SER A 443 -5.88 4.05 15.47
C SER A 443 -5.62 4.72 16.81
N TYR A 444 -4.40 4.56 17.35
CA TYR A 444 -3.96 5.24 18.56
C TYR A 444 -3.88 6.76 18.38
N ASN A 445 -3.30 7.24 17.27
CA ASN A 445 -3.25 8.67 16.97
C ASN A 445 -4.68 9.28 16.93
N PHE A 446 -5.61 8.60 16.26
CA PHE A 446 -7.00 9.05 16.19
C PHE A 446 -7.68 9.15 17.57
N LEU A 447 -7.44 8.19 18.46
CA LEU A 447 -7.96 8.27 19.83
C LEU A 447 -7.40 9.48 20.59
N ASN A 448 -6.13 9.83 20.40
CA ASN A 448 -5.56 11.03 21.01
C ASN A 448 -6.17 12.35 20.47
N LEU A 449 -6.75 12.34 19.25
CA LEU A 449 -7.48 13.49 18.70
C LEU A 449 -8.83 13.72 19.37
N ILE A 450 -9.38 12.69 20.02
CA ILE A 450 -10.68 12.71 20.65
C ILE A 450 -10.47 12.70 22.15
N ARG A 451 -10.77 13.81 22.81
CA ARG A 451 -10.78 13.85 24.28
C ARG A 451 -12.03 13.13 24.79
N LEU A 452 -11.85 11.87 25.21
CA LEU A 452 -12.88 11.11 25.91
C LEU A 452 -13.03 11.63 27.36
N PRO A 453 -14.20 11.44 27.99
CA PRO A 453 -14.37 11.72 29.41
C PRO A 453 -13.31 11.01 30.26
N PRO A 454 -12.80 11.61 31.36
CA PRO A 454 -11.70 11.04 32.15
C PRO A 454 -11.97 9.62 32.70
N ASP A 455 -13.22 9.21 32.83
CA ASP A 455 -13.62 7.87 33.28
C ASP A 455 -13.75 6.84 32.14
N ALA A 456 -13.71 7.28 30.88
CA ALA A 456 -13.96 6.48 29.69
C ALA A 456 -12.66 6.03 29.03
N THR A 457 -12.01 5.00 29.60
CA THR A 457 -10.87 4.32 28.95
C THR A 457 -11.36 3.29 27.93
N THR A 458 -10.82 3.34 26.71
CA THR A 458 -11.11 2.35 25.66
C THR A 458 -10.43 1.01 25.95
N VAL A 459 -10.97 -0.07 25.40
CA VAL A 459 -10.33 -1.40 25.51
C VAL A 459 -9.01 -1.41 24.73
N PHE A 460 -8.95 -0.72 23.60
CA PHE A 460 -7.73 -0.55 22.83
C PHE A 460 -6.62 0.10 23.66
N GLU A 461 -6.90 1.20 24.37
CA GLU A 461 -5.95 1.81 25.29
C GLU A 461 -5.52 0.80 26.35
N ARG A 462 -6.41 0.01 26.96
CA ARG A 462 -5.96 -1.01 27.94
C ARG A 462 -5.02 -2.07 27.37
N ILE A 463 -5.18 -2.42 26.09
CA ILE A 463 -4.32 -3.39 25.40
C ILE A 463 -3.00 -2.75 24.95
N THR A 464 -3.00 -1.44 24.66
CA THR A 464 -1.84 -0.69 24.15
C THR A 464 -1.09 0.12 25.21
N VAL A 465 -1.71 0.40 26.36
CA VAL A 465 -1.17 1.17 27.48
C VAL A 465 -0.19 0.29 28.25
N ALA A 466 1.05 0.39 27.79
CA ALA A 466 2.22 0.33 28.64
C ALA A 466 3.22 1.45 28.25
N VAL A 467 2.78 2.64 27.81
CA VAL A 467 3.67 3.80 27.61
C VAL A 467 2.95 5.15 27.81
N PRO A 468 3.44 6.03 28.70
CA PRO A 468 3.05 7.45 28.79
C PRO A 468 3.78 8.30 27.72
N HIS A 469 3.07 9.24 27.10
CA HIS A 469 3.58 10.10 26.04
C HIS A 469 4.20 11.40 26.61
N GLU A 470 5.45 11.71 26.25
CA GLU A 470 6.00 13.08 26.38
C GLU A 470 5.89 13.85 25.05
N LYS A 471 5.00 14.85 25.06
CA LYS A 471 5.03 16.22 24.48
C LYS A 471 5.72 16.60 23.14
N TYR A 472 6.37 15.73 22.36
CA TYR A 472 7.18 16.19 21.21
C TYR A 472 6.53 16.08 19.82
N MET A 473 5.28 15.62 19.69
CA MET A 473 4.71 15.21 18.40
C MET A 473 4.03 16.34 17.58
N SER A 474 3.37 17.31 18.23
CA SER A 474 2.57 18.33 17.52
C SER A 474 3.39 19.43 16.82
N LEU A 475 4.66 19.65 17.21
CA LEU A 475 5.51 20.67 16.56
C LEU A 475 6.05 20.23 15.19
N PHE A 476 6.22 18.93 14.94
CA PHE A 476 6.83 18.42 13.71
C PHE A 476 5.89 18.43 12.50
N ILE A 477 4.59 18.17 12.73
CA ILE A 477 3.57 18.15 11.67
C ILE A 477 3.33 19.55 11.11
N PHE A 478 3.24 20.54 12.00
CA PHE A 478 3.03 21.94 11.61
C PHE A 478 4.22 22.50 10.82
N PHE A 479 5.45 22.15 11.24
CA PHE A 479 6.67 22.57 10.54
C PHE A 479 6.77 21.93 9.14
N PHE A 480 6.31 20.69 8.97
CA PHE A 480 6.43 20.00 7.68
C PHE A 480 5.28 20.29 6.71
N VAL A 481 4.05 20.51 7.18
CA VAL A 481 2.95 20.97 6.31
C VAL A 481 3.22 22.39 5.78
N ALA A 482 3.91 23.23 6.56
CA ALA A 482 4.27 24.58 6.15
C ALA A 482 5.51 24.65 5.22
N LYS A 483 6.44 23.68 5.28
CA LYS A 483 7.70 23.70 4.50
C LYS A 483 7.79 22.63 3.40
N GLY A 484 7.09 21.52 3.57
CA GLY A 484 7.14 20.33 2.70
C GLY A 484 6.42 20.49 1.36
N ALA A 485 5.68 21.58 1.14
CA ALA A 485 5.10 21.90 -0.16
C ALA A 485 6.15 22.45 -1.16
N ASP A 486 7.16 23.19 -0.67
CA ASP A 486 8.11 23.90 -1.53
C ASP A 486 9.49 23.22 -1.62
N GLU A 487 9.98 22.59 -0.53
CA GLU A 487 11.32 21.97 -0.51
C GLU A 487 11.37 20.54 -1.12
N ILE A 488 10.24 19.83 -1.17
CA ILE A 488 10.16 18.51 -1.85
C ILE A 488 10.02 18.69 -3.36
N GLU A 489 9.40 19.77 -3.84
CA GLU A 489 9.35 20.12 -5.26
C GLU A 489 10.77 20.46 -5.79
N ALA A 490 11.62 21.08 -4.97
CA ALA A 490 13.03 21.33 -5.30
C ALA A 490 13.90 20.05 -5.37
N CYS A 491 13.57 19.03 -4.56
CA CYS A 491 14.25 17.74 -4.60
C CYS A 491 13.72 16.84 -5.73
N TYR A 492 12.46 17.04 -6.13
CA TYR A 492 11.89 16.44 -7.34
C TYR A 492 12.57 17.03 -8.59
N VAL A 493 12.71 18.35 -8.73
CA VAL A 493 13.38 18.96 -9.91
C VAL A 493 14.87 18.59 -10.04
N SER A 494 15.53 18.16 -8.96
CA SER A 494 16.95 17.74 -9.00
C SER A 494 17.14 16.23 -9.25
N PHE A 495 16.07 15.43 -9.28
CA PHE A 495 16.08 13.99 -9.60
C PHE A 495 14.98 13.58 -10.62
N GLU A 496 14.32 14.54 -11.28
CA GLU A 496 13.23 14.36 -12.26
C GLU A 496 13.66 14.21 -13.71
#